data_AF-A0A520LTY9-F1
#
_entry.id   AF-A0A520LTY9-F1
#
_cell.length_a   1.000
_cell.length_b   1.000
_cell.length_c   1.000
_cell.angle_alpha   90.00
_cell.angle_beta   90.00
_cell.angle_gamma   90.00
#
_symmetry.space_group_name_H-M   'P 1'
#
loop_
_entity.id
_entity.type
_entity.pdbx_description
1 polymer ?
#
loop_
_entity_poly.entity_id
_entity_poly.type
_entity_poly.pdbx_seq_one_letter_code
_entity_poly.pdbx_strand_id
1 'polypeptide(L)'
;MSEENKKTTRAAKLSGLLSGLGAWALLSLVSVLVGVFFAQVLGIGILEIDIGLIVFMVLLFLLGPVLAVFVGRFINFRWESYTNSKKYLLNIISSLLVLAVLFILVKPNSKNSDKDNGLKTFWYKNGQMKNQVNFKNGKMDGLVKGWHENGNKKLEKNFKDGKKDGSAVMWHENGQKMEEIMFKNDQKDGLETQWYENGQKKFEINYKDGKIDGLAVTWHENEQKKWEAIFKDGEKISEKFLNSKGEPVDSEEEARK
;
A
#
# COMPACT_ATOMS: atom_id res chain seq x y z
N MET A 1 -62.18 48.06 27.63
CA MET A 1 -61.50 46.78 27.33
C MET A 1 -60.07 46.92 27.83
N SER A 2 -59.81 46.45 29.06
CA SER A 2 -58.67 46.84 29.91
C SER A 2 -57.33 46.21 29.50
N GLU A 3 -56.21 46.88 29.82
CA GLU A 3 -54.84 46.43 29.56
C GLU A 3 -54.52 45.02 30.07
N GLU A 4 -55.26 44.55 31.05
CA GLU A 4 -55.10 43.23 31.67
C GLU A 4 -55.36 42.08 30.67
N ASN A 5 -56.32 42.27 29.74
CA ASN A 5 -56.60 41.30 28.67
C ASN A 5 -55.51 41.24 27.59
N LYS A 6 -54.67 42.27 27.45
CA LYS A 6 -53.52 42.24 26.52
C LYS A 6 -52.31 41.49 27.12
N LYS A 7 -52.12 41.51 28.44
CA LYS A 7 -51.05 40.77 29.13
C LYS A 7 -51.31 39.26 29.14
N THR A 8 -52.53 38.83 29.46
CA THR A 8 -52.91 37.40 29.46
C THR A 8 -52.81 36.77 28.08
N THR A 9 -53.19 37.51 27.03
CA THR A 9 -53.11 37.03 25.64
C THR A 9 -51.66 36.90 25.15
N ARG A 10 -50.73 37.79 25.57
CA ARG A 10 -49.30 37.66 25.23
C ARG A 10 -48.63 36.52 25.98
N ALA A 11 -48.96 36.31 27.26
CA ALA A 11 -48.42 35.22 28.07
C ALA A 11 -48.87 33.83 27.57
N ALA A 12 -50.15 33.69 27.18
CA ALA A 12 -50.68 32.45 26.59
C ALA A 12 -50.10 32.15 25.20
N LYS A 13 -49.73 33.19 24.43
CA LYS A 13 -49.08 33.02 23.11
C LYS A 13 -47.59 32.64 23.23
N LEU A 14 -46.93 33.06 24.31
CA LEU A 14 -45.55 32.66 24.61
C LEU A 14 -45.46 31.22 25.17
N SER A 15 -46.42 30.80 26.01
CA SER A 15 -46.46 29.43 26.55
C SER A 15 -46.76 28.39 25.47
N GLY A 16 -47.59 28.71 24.47
CA GLY A 16 -47.85 27.87 23.30
C GLY A 16 -46.68 27.78 22.30
N LEU A 17 -45.78 28.77 22.28
CA LEU A 17 -44.58 28.75 21.44
C LEU A 17 -43.47 27.87 22.07
N LEU A 18 -43.37 27.88 23.40
CA LEU A 18 -42.41 27.10 24.18
C LEU A 18 -42.80 25.61 24.29
N SER A 19 -44.09 25.27 24.26
CA SER A 19 -44.57 23.89 24.43
C SER A 19 -44.39 22.98 23.19
N GLY A 20 -44.17 23.55 21.99
CA GLY A 20 -44.07 22.77 20.75
C GLY A 20 -42.66 22.57 20.20
N LEU A 21 -41.78 23.57 20.34
CA LEU A 21 -40.44 23.57 19.72
C LEU A 21 -39.30 23.37 20.72
N GLY A 22 -39.48 23.77 21.99
CA GLY A 22 -38.42 23.75 22.99
C GLY A 22 -38.07 22.35 23.50
N ALA A 23 -39.08 21.52 23.80
CA ALA A 23 -38.87 20.22 24.45
C ALA A 23 -38.16 19.20 23.54
N TRP A 24 -38.49 19.18 22.24
CA TRP A 24 -37.89 18.24 21.29
C TRP A 24 -36.48 18.65 20.86
N ALA A 25 -36.22 19.96 20.72
CA ALA A 25 -34.87 20.47 20.50
C ALA A 25 -33.97 20.22 21.71
N LEU A 26 -34.50 20.30 22.92
CA LEU A 26 -33.78 19.94 24.14
C LEU A 26 -33.52 18.43 24.22
N LEU A 27 -34.50 17.57 23.87
CA LEU A 27 -34.30 16.12 23.86
C LEU A 27 -33.30 15.66 22.80
N SER A 28 -33.29 16.27 21.61
CA SER A 28 -32.29 15.97 20.59
C SER A 28 -30.90 16.46 20.99
N LEU A 29 -30.80 17.65 21.58
CA LEU A 29 -29.54 18.17 22.11
C LEU A 29 -28.99 17.29 23.24
N VAL A 30 -29.85 16.85 24.16
CA VAL A 30 -29.48 15.94 25.26
C VAL A 30 -29.04 14.57 24.71
N SER A 31 -29.71 14.03 23.70
CA SER A 31 -29.30 12.77 23.06
C SER A 31 -27.91 12.88 22.40
N VAL A 32 -27.65 13.99 21.70
CA VAL A 32 -26.32 14.28 21.11
C VAL A 32 -25.25 14.43 22.20
N LEU A 33 -25.55 15.14 23.29
CA LEU A 33 -24.62 15.32 24.41
C LEU A 33 -24.33 14.02 25.15
N VAL A 34 -25.34 13.15 25.34
CA VAL A 34 -25.16 11.81 25.93
C VAL A 34 -24.31 10.93 25.02
N GLY A 35 -24.52 10.97 23.71
CA GLY A 35 -23.69 10.24 22.74
C GLY A 35 -22.22 10.67 22.76
N VAL A 36 -21.97 11.99 22.81
CA VAL A 36 -20.60 12.56 22.91
C VAL A 36 -19.94 12.19 24.25
N PHE A 37 -20.69 12.24 25.35
CA PHE A 37 -20.20 11.85 26.67
C PHE A 37 -19.84 10.37 26.75
N PHE A 38 -20.67 9.47 26.21
CA PHE A 38 -20.37 8.05 26.15
C PHE A 38 -19.15 7.73 25.27
N ALA A 39 -18.97 8.44 24.15
CA ALA A 39 -17.78 8.29 23.31
C ALA A 39 -16.47 8.70 24.04
N GLN A 40 -16.52 9.78 24.83
CA GLN A 40 -15.37 10.22 25.65
C GLN A 40 -15.06 9.27 26.81
N VAL A 41 -16.07 8.73 27.50
CA VAL A 41 -15.89 7.80 28.64
C VAL A 41 -15.30 6.46 28.18
N LEU A 42 -15.63 6.01 26.97
CA LEU A 42 -15.11 4.75 26.41
C LEU A 42 -13.73 4.89 25.75
N GLY A 43 -13.13 6.09 25.73
CA GLY A 43 -11.79 6.31 25.15
C GLY A 43 -11.73 6.13 23.63
N ILE A 44 -12.88 6.10 22.95
CA ILE A 44 -12.96 5.93 21.49
C ILE A 44 -12.65 7.30 20.89
N GLY A 45 -11.48 7.43 20.25
CA GLY A 45 -11.15 8.62 19.49
C GLY A 45 -12.20 8.88 18.41
N ILE A 46 -12.56 10.14 18.18
CA ILE A 46 -13.58 10.60 17.20
C ILE A 46 -13.29 10.10 15.75
N LEU A 47 -12.12 9.48 15.52
CA LEU A 47 -11.65 8.91 14.25
C LEU A 47 -12.00 7.43 14.01
N GLU A 48 -12.59 6.72 14.98
CA GLU A 48 -12.98 5.29 14.85
C GLU A 48 -14.50 5.09 14.97
N ILE A 49 -15.29 5.99 14.40
CA ILE A 49 -16.73 5.76 14.32
C ILE A 49 -16.98 4.70 13.25
N ASP A 50 -17.24 3.47 13.69
CA ASP A 50 -17.63 2.35 12.83
C ASP A 50 -18.83 2.77 11.96
N ILE A 51 -18.69 2.60 10.64
CA ILE A 51 -19.76 2.85 9.66
C ILE A 51 -21.02 2.08 10.05
N GLY A 52 -20.88 0.91 10.67
CA GLY A 52 -21.98 0.13 11.23
C GLY A 52 -22.77 0.88 12.31
N LEU A 53 -22.10 1.63 13.19
CA LEU A 53 -22.75 2.41 14.25
C LEU A 53 -23.51 3.62 13.66
N ILE A 54 -22.94 4.28 12.65
CA ILE A 54 -23.59 5.40 11.94
C ILE A 54 -24.85 4.89 11.22
N VAL A 55 -24.72 3.79 10.48
CA VAL A 55 -25.86 3.17 9.77
C VAL A 55 -26.94 2.71 10.76
N PHE A 56 -26.55 2.16 11.91
CA PHE A 56 -27.50 1.76 12.96
C PHE A 56 -28.25 2.97 13.57
N MET A 57 -27.56 4.07 13.85
CA MET A 57 -28.19 5.29 14.36
C MET A 57 -29.13 5.93 13.32
N VAL A 58 -28.77 5.90 12.04
CA VAL A 58 -29.63 6.37 10.94
C VAL A 58 -30.88 5.49 10.80
N LEU A 59 -30.74 4.17 10.90
CA LEU A 59 -31.87 3.23 10.87
C LEU A 59 -32.82 3.45 12.05
N LEU A 60 -32.32 3.66 13.26
CA LEU A 60 -33.14 3.99 14.42
C LEU A 60 -33.92 5.30 14.22
N PHE A 61 -33.28 6.31 13.62
CA PHE A 61 -33.91 7.61 13.37
C PHE A 61 -35.00 7.54 12.28
N LEU A 62 -34.78 6.72 11.23
CA LEU A 62 -35.75 6.51 10.15
C LEU A 62 -36.93 5.61 10.58
N LEU A 63 -36.66 4.60 11.43
CA LEU A 63 -37.68 3.65 11.89
C LEU A 63 -38.46 4.16 13.10
N GLY A 64 -37.91 5.07 13.89
CA GLY A 64 -38.56 5.65 15.07
C GLY A 64 -39.98 6.18 14.82
N PRO A 65 -40.23 6.97 13.75
CA PRO A 65 -41.56 7.44 13.40
C PRO A 65 -42.52 6.29 13.00
N VAL A 66 -42.02 5.25 12.34
CA VAL A 66 -42.82 4.08 11.92
C VAL A 66 -43.23 3.27 13.14
N LEU A 67 -42.30 3.06 14.09
CA LEU A 67 -42.57 2.38 15.35
C LEU A 67 -43.56 3.17 16.23
N ALA A 68 -43.44 4.50 16.27
CA ALA A 68 -44.34 5.37 17.04
C ALA A 68 -45.79 5.31 16.55
N VAL A 69 -46.00 5.20 15.23
CA VAL A 69 -47.34 5.00 14.64
C VAL A 69 -47.90 3.62 15.01
N PHE A 70 -47.06 2.58 15.00
CA PHE A 70 -47.48 1.22 15.36
C PHE A 70 -47.85 1.07 16.83
N VAL A 71 -47.05 1.65 17.73
CA VAL A 71 -47.29 1.65 19.19
C VAL A 71 -48.50 2.52 19.55
N GLY A 72 -48.68 3.67 18.89
CA GLY A 72 -49.84 4.55 19.12
C GLY A 72 -51.19 3.89 18.85
N ARG A 73 -51.25 2.90 17.94
CA ARG A 73 -52.46 2.12 17.66
C ARG A 73 -52.85 1.15 18.79
N PHE A 74 -51.90 0.70 19.60
CA PHE A 74 -52.15 -0.23 20.71
C PHE A 74 -52.58 0.47 22.01
N ILE A 75 -52.20 1.75 22.21
CA ILE A 75 -52.44 2.49 23.46
C ILE A 75 -53.67 3.42 23.37
N ASN A 76 -54.42 3.40 22.25
CA ASN A 76 -55.58 4.27 22.01
C ASN A 76 -55.28 5.76 22.28
N PHE A 77 -54.04 6.18 22.00
CA PHE A 77 -53.56 7.54 22.25
C PHE A 77 -53.74 8.39 20.99
N ARG A 78 -54.61 9.41 21.07
CA ARG A 78 -55.07 10.21 19.93
C ARG A 78 -54.03 11.28 19.53
N TRP A 79 -53.24 10.97 18.52
CA TRP A 79 -52.26 11.89 17.92
C TRP A 79 -52.90 12.81 16.86
N GLU A 80 -53.41 13.98 17.24
CA GLU A 80 -53.94 14.96 16.25
C GLU A 80 -52.88 15.93 15.69
N SER A 81 -51.65 15.93 16.21
CA SER A 81 -50.63 16.92 15.82
C SER A 81 -49.66 16.45 14.72
N TYR A 82 -49.54 15.13 14.50
CA TYR A 82 -48.44 14.58 13.70
C TYR A 82 -48.82 14.29 12.23
N THR A 83 -50.10 14.22 11.88
CA THR A 83 -50.58 13.78 10.54
C THR A 83 -50.48 14.83 9.42
N ASN A 84 -49.82 15.96 9.66
CA ASN A 84 -49.74 17.03 8.67
C ASN A 84 -48.63 16.72 7.66
N SER A 85 -49.01 16.20 6.48
CA SER A 85 -48.11 15.72 5.41
C SER A 85 -47.00 16.70 5.03
N LYS A 86 -47.23 18.01 5.15
CA LYS A 86 -46.22 19.06 4.89
C LYS A 86 -45.07 19.07 5.90
N LYS A 87 -45.32 18.75 7.19
CA LYS A 87 -44.28 18.71 8.23
C LYS A 87 -43.36 17.49 8.04
N TYR A 88 -43.92 16.36 7.62
CA TYR A 88 -43.15 15.17 7.27
C TYR A 88 -42.22 15.42 6.09
N LEU A 89 -42.75 16.03 5.02
CA LEU A 89 -41.95 16.35 3.84
C LEU A 89 -40.77 17.28 4.18
N LEU A 90 -41.02 18.29 5.04
CA LEU A 90 -39.97 19.22 5.47
C LEU A 90 -38.86 18.53 6.29
N ASN A 91 -39.22 17.56 7.14
CA ASN A 91 -38.25 16.78 7.92
C ASN A 91 -37.40 15.85 7.03
N ILE A 92 -38.01 15.25 6.01
CA ILE A 92 -37.30 14.42 5.03
C ILE A 92 -36.30 15.28 4.26
N ILE A 93 -36.73 16.45 3.76
CA ILE A 93 -35.86 17.39 3.04
C ILE A 93 -34.70 17.87 3.92
N SER A 94 -34.97 18.20 5.19
CA SER A 94 -33.93 18.59 6.16
C SER A 94 -32.91 17.47 6.40
N SER A 95 -33.38 16.22 6.54
CA SER A 95 -32.51 15.06 6.74
C SER A 95 -31.64 14.75 5.52
N LEU A 96 -32.21 14.88 4.32
CA LEU A 96 -31.49 14.72 3.05
C LEU A 96 -30.43 15.81 2.86
N LEU A 97 -30.71 17.05 3.28
CA LEU A 97 -29.74 18.16 3.28
C LEU A 97 -28.57 17.89 4.21
N VAL A 98 -28.83 17.36 5.42
CA VAL A 98 -27.77 16.96 6.36
C VAL A 98 -26.92 15.83 5.78
N LEU A 99 -27.54 14.82 5.15
CA LEU A 99 -26.84 13.73 4.46
C LEU A 99 -25.98 14.23 3.29
N ALA A 100 -26.49 15.16 2.48
CA ALA A 100 -25.75 15.76 1.38
C ALA A 100 -24.55 16.58 1.88
N VAL A 101 -24.72 17.34 2.96
CA VAL A 101 -23.62 18.10 3.61
C VAL A 101 -22.60 17.14 4.20
N LEU A 102 -23.02 16.05 4.86
CA LEU A 102 -22.11 15.00 5.33
C LEU A 102 -21.34 14.36 4.17
N PHE A 103 -21.97 14.11 3.03
CA PHE A 103 -21.29 13.56 1.84
C PHE A 103 -20.28 14.54 1.24
N ILE A 104 -20.51 15.85 1.32
CA ILE A 104 -19.58 16.90 0.87
C ILE A 104 -18.42 17.07 1.86
N LEU A 105 -18.68 16.96 3.17
CA LEU A 105 -17.67 17.09 4.22
C LEU A 105 -16.82 15.81 4.36
N VAL A 106 -17.43 14.65 4.18
CA VAL A 106 -16.76 13.35 4.05
C VAL A 106 -16.29 13.21 2.60
N LYS A 107 -15.35 14.06 2.20
CA LYS A 107 -14.53 13.73 1.03
C LYS A 107 -13.76 12.45 1.39
N PRO A 108 -13.81 11.38 0.58
CA PRO A 108 -12.86 10.28 0.76
C PRO A 108 -11.48 10.91 0.67
N ASN A 109 -10.74 10.85 1.77
CA ASN A 109 -9.37 11.31 1.82
C ASN A 109 -8.55 10.33 0.98
N SER A 110 -8.57 10.50 -0.34
CA SER A 110 -7.63 9.87 -1.26
C SER A 110 -6.27 10.55 -1.13
N LYS A 111 -5.72 10.44 0.08
CA LYS A 111 -4.29 10.32 0.28
C LYS A 111 -4.04 8.91 0.81
N ASN A 112 -4.54 7.91 0.10
CA ASN A 112 -3.81 6.66 0.06
C ASN A 112 -2.49 7.01 -0.64
N SER A 113 -1.46 7.33 0.14
CA SER A 113 -0.14 6.83 -0.23
C SER A 113 -0.23 5.31 -0.13
N ASP A 114 -0.89 4.67 -1.10
CA ASP A 114 -0.67 3.27 -1.38
C ASP A 114 0.82 3.20 -1.64
N LYS A 115 1.60 2.79 -0.63
CA LYS A 115 3.04 2.62 -0.74
C LYS A 115 3.28 1.47 -1.70
N ASP A 116 3.12 1.71 -3.00
CA ASP A 116 3.30 0.79 -4.14
C ASP A 116 3.47 -0.66 -3.70
N ASN A 117 2.42 -1.28 -3.15
CA ASN A 117 2.51 -2.65 -2.68
C ASN A 117 2.05 -3.57 -3.81
N GLY A 118 2.76 -4.67 -4.01
CA GLY A 118 2.38 -5.72 -4.95
C GLY A 118 3.21 -5.73 -6.24
N LEU A 119 2.71 -6.51 -7.19
CA LEU A 119 3.41 -6.83 -8.43
C LEU A 119 3.14 -5.78 -9.52
N LYS A 120 4.21 -5.20 -10.06
CA LYS A 120 4.17 -4.34 -11.24
C LYS A 120 4.74 -5.08 -12.45
N THR A 121 4.03 -5.04 -13.57
CA THR A 121 4.47 -5.60 -14.85
C THR A 121 4.72 -4.47 -15.86
N PHE A 122 5.75 -4.67 -16.67
CA PHE A 122 6.13 -3.77 -17.75
C PHE A 122 6.19 -4.56 -19.04
N TRP A 123 5.84 -3.93 -20.16
CA TRP A 123 5.71 -4.59 -21.45
C TRP A 123 6.49 -3.82 -22.51
N TYR A 124 7.01 -4.54 -23.49
CA TYR A 124 7.58 -3.97 -24.69
C TYR A 124 6.49 -3.49 -25.66
N LYS A 125 6.88 -2.67 -26.65
CA LYS A 125 5.93 -2.20 -27.68
C LYS A 125 5.32 -3.33 -28.50
N ASN A 126 6.02 -4.46 -28.61
CA ASN A 126 5.57 -5.67 -29.30
C ASN A 126 4.58 -6.52 -28.46
N GLY A 127 4.23 -6.09 -27.25
CA GLY A 127 3.30 -6.80 -26.36
C GLY A 127 3.94 -7.90 -25.51
N GLN A 128 5.25 -8.17 -25.64
CA GLN A 128 5.94 -9.13 -24.79
C GLN A 128 6.25 -8.53 -23.41
N MET A 129 6.28 -9.37 -22.38
CA MET A 129 6.60 -8.94 -21.02
C MET A 129 8.06 -8.50 -20.96
N LYS A 130 8.31 -7.30 -20.42
CA LYS A 130 9.65 -6.72 -20.24
C LYS A 130 10.19 -7.01 -18.86
N ASN A 131 9.44 -6.65 -17.82
CA ASN A 131 9.84 -6.81 -16.43
C ASN A 131 8.64 -7.13 -15.55
N GLN A 132 8.91 -7.86 -14.47
CA GLN A 132 7.99 -8.17 -13.38
C GLN A 132 8.72 -7.83 -12.08
N VAL A 133 8.20 -6.84 -11.35
CA VAL A 133 8.84 -6.27 -10.16
C VAL A 133 7.87 -6.31 -8.99
N ASN A 134 8.28 -6.94 -7.89
CA ASN A 134 7.52 -6.94 -6.64
C ASN A 134 7.94 -5.75 -5.77
N PHE A 135 6.95 -5.05 -5.21
CA PHE A 135 7.18 -3.96 -4.29
C PHE A 135 6.49 -4.19 -2.94
N LYS A 136 7.15 -3.75 -1.88
CA LYS A 136 6.66 -3.72 -0.51
C LYS A 136 7.04 -2.38 0.11
N ASN A 137 6.05 -1.66 0.62
CA ASN A 137 6.18 -0.34 1.23
C ASN A 137 6.91 0.68 0.34
N GLY A 138 6.67 0.64 -0.98
CA GLY A 138 7.32 1.53 -1.95
C GLY A 138 8.74 1.14 -2.35
N LYS A 139 9.25 -0.01 -1.88
CA LYS A 139 10.59 -0.50 -2.20
C LYS A 139 10.51 -1.85 -2.91
N MET A 140 11.49 -2.16 -3.76
CA MET A 140 11.57 -3.49 -4.38
C MET A 140 11.79 -4.54 -3.29
N ASP A 141 11.00 -5.61 -3.30
CA ASP A 141 11.06 -6.66 -2.29
C ASP A 141 10.64 -7.99 -2.92
N GLY A 142 11.50 -9.00 -2.82
CA GLY A 142 11.36 -10.29 -3.48
C GLY A 142 12.03 -10.35 -4.85
N LEU A 143 11.58 -11.32 -5.66
CA LEU A 143 12.18 -11.64 -6.96
C LEU A 143 11.71 -10.67 -8.04
N VAL A 144 12.67 -10.05 -8.72
CA VAL A 144 12.48 -9.27 -9.95
C VAL A 144 12.87 -10.13 -11.14
N LYS A 145 12.00 -10.23 -12.14
CA LYS A 145 12.26 -10.95 -13.39
C LYS A 145 12.22 -9.99 -14.56
N GLY A 146 13.04 -10.23 -15.57
CA GLY A 146 13.02 -9.52 -16.83
C GLY A 146 13.24 -10.46 -18.00
N TRP A 147 12.73 -10.06 -19.15
CA TRP A 147 12.84 -10.80 -20.41
C TRP A 147 13.38 -9.90 -21.51
N HIS A 148 13.97 -10.51 -22.53
CA HIS A 148 14.39 -9.87 -23.77
C HIS A 148 13.19 -9.68 -24.70
N GLU A 149 13.34 -8.88 -25.75
CA GLU A 149 12.27 -8.63 -26.74
C GLU A 149 11.91 -9.86 -27.60
N ASN A 150 12.69 -10.93 -27.50
CA ASN A 150 12.41 -12.23 -28.11
C ASN A 150 11.64 -13.18 -27.16
N GLY A 151 11.39 -12.76 -25.92
CA GLY A 151 10.65 -13.53 -24.91
C GLY A 151 11.54 -14.40 -24.03
N ASN A 152 12.83 -14.52 -24.35
CA ASN A 152 13.78 -15.26 -23.51
C ASN A 152 14.04 -14.51 -22.21
N LYS A 153 14.37 -15.26 -21.16
CA LYS A 153 14.74 -14.68 -19.88
C LYS A 153 15.95 -13.78 -20.04
N LYS A 154 15.94 -12.63 -19.37
CA LYS A 154 17.02 -11.63 -19.40
C LYS A 154 17.69 -11.50 -18.05
N LEU A 155 16.89 -11.44 -16.98
CA LEU A 155 17.41 -11.31 -15.62
C LEU A 155 16.45 -11.84 -14.58
N GLU A 156 17.03 -12.23 -13.45
CA GLU A 156 16.37 -12.55 -12.19
C GLU A 156 17.23 -11.99 -11.08
N LYS A 157 16.64 -11.16 -10.22
CA LYS A 157 17.38 -10.48 -9.13
C LYS A 157 16.53 -10.48 -7.89
N ASN A 158 17.09 -10.93 -6.77
CA ASN A 158 16.42 -10.88 -5.48
C ASN A 158 16.68 -9.54 -4.78
N PHE A 159 15.61 -8.97 -4.23
CA PHE A 159 15.65 -7.75 -3.45
C PHE A 159 15.02 -7.95 -2.08
N LYS A 160 15.48 -7.19 -1.10
CA LYS A 160 14.91 -7.09 0.24
C LYS A 160 14.99 -5.65 0.70
N ASP A 161 13.86 -5.07 1.08
CA ASP A 161 13.76 -3.67 1.54
C ASP A 161 14.43 -2.65 0.58
N GLY A 162 14.34 -2.89 -0.72
CA GLY A 162 14.91 -2.06 -1.79
C GLY A 162 16.38 -2.31 -2.13
N LYS A 163 17.05 -3.24 -1.44
CA LYS A 163 18.46 -3.60 -1.68
C LYS A 163 18.56 -4.95 -2.35
N LYS A 164 19.57 -5.18 -3.18
CA LYS A 164 19.89 -6.51 -3.71
C LYS A 164 20.31 -7.41 -2.56
N ASP A 165 19.66 -8.56 -2.45
CA ASP A 165 19.90 -9.52 -1.38
C ASP A 165 19.55 -10.93 -1.87
N GLY A 166 20.54 -11.82 -1.94
CA GLY A 166 20.44 -13.13 -2.58
C GLY A 166 21.05 -13.17 -3.99
N SER A 167 20.64 -14.15 -4.79
CA SER A 167 21.19 -14.36 -6.13
C SER A 167 20.66 -13.35 -7.15
N ALA A 168 21.53 -13.00 -8.09
CA ALA A 168 21.21 -12.30 -9.32
C ALA A 168 21.77 -13.08 -10.51
N VAL A 169 20.92 -13.41 -11.47
CA VAL A 169 21.29 -14.15 -12.68
C VAL A 169 20.87 -13.33 -13.89
N MET A 170 21.72 -13.30 -14.90
CA MET A 170 21.49 -12.64 -16.18
C MET A 170 21.75 -13.63 -17.31
N TRP A 171 21.02 -13.50 -18.40
CA TRP A 171 21.07 -14.40 -19.54
C TRP A 171 21.30 -13.62 -20.83
N HIS A 172 22.06 -14.22 -21.73
CA HIS A 172 22.22 -13.79 -23.11
C HIS A 172 20.91 -13.94 -23.88
N GLU A 173 20.77 -13.26 -25.02
CA GLU A 173 19.55 -13.36 -25.84
C GLU A 173 19.29 -14.77 -26.37
N ASN A 174 20.34 -15.58 -26.51
CA ASN A 174 20.28 -17.00 -26.88
C ASN A 174 19.79 -17.93 -25.74
N GLY A 175 19.51 -17.38 -24.55
CA GLY A 175 19.01 -18.11 -23.39
C GLY A 175 20.09 -18.76 -22.51
N GLN A 176 21.36 -18.67 -22.88
CA GLN A 176 22.47 -19.14 -22.04
C GLN A 176 22.74 -18.16 -20.90
N LYS A 177 23.27 -18.66 -19.77
CA LYS A 177 23.67 -17.80 -18.65
C LYS A 177 24.76 -16.84 -19.13
N MET A 178 24.63 -15.59 -18.75
CA MET A 178 25.62 -14.54 -18.98
C MET A 178 26.41 -14.28 -17.70
N GLU A 179 25.71 -14.15 -16.57
CA GLU A 179 26.32 -13.81 -15.29
C GLU A 179 25.46 -14.33 -14.14
N GLU A 180 26.10 -14.76 -13.06
CA GLU A 180 25.46 -15.17 -11.81
C GLU A 180 26.30 -14.65 -10.66
N ILE A 181 25.65 -13.96 -9.73
CA ILE A 181 26.32 -13.30 -8.62
C ILE A 181 25.46 -13.28 -7.37
N MET A 182 26.10 -13.40 -6.22
CA MET A 182 25.46 -13.31 -4.91
C MET A 182 25.63 -11.91 -4.31
N PHE A 183 24.54 -11.37 -3.79
CA PHE A 183 24.51 -10.09 -3.08
C PHE A 183 24.03 -10.26 -1.64
N LYS A 184 24.50 -9.37 -0.77
CA LYS A 184 23.99 -9.16 0.58
C LYS A 184 23.97 -7.66 0.85
N ASN A 185 22.78 -7.09 1.08
CA ASN A 185 22.61 -5.65 1.30
C ASN A 185 23.32 -4.75 0.25
N ASP A 186 23.10 -5.00 -1.04
CA ASP A 186 23.72 -4.32 -2.20
C ASP A 186 25.23 -4.59 -2.43
N GLN A 187 25.90 -5.30 -1.53
CA GLN A 187 27.30 -5.68 -1.69
C GLN A 187 27.43 -7.07 -2.30
N LYS A 188 28.42 -7.28 -3.16
CA LYS A 188 28.78 -8.62 -3.64
C LYS A 188 29.27 -9.45 -2.45
N ASP A 189 28.67 -10.60 -2.22
CA ASP A 189 29.03 -11.50 -1.11
C ASP A 189 28.77 -12.94 -1.53
N GLY A 190 29.85 -13.66 -1.86
CA GLY A 190 29.83 -14.98 -2.49
C GLY A 190 30.44 -14.99 -3.89
N LEU A 191 30.09 -16.01 -4.67
CA LEU A 191 30.65 -16.25 -6.00
C LEU A 191 30.01 -15.36 -7.07
N GLU A 192 30.84 -14.75 -7.91
CA GLU A 192 30.46 -14.15 -9.18
C GLU A 192 31.03 -15.01 -10.31
N THR A 193 30.19 -15.44 -11.24
CA THR A 193 30.60 -16.16 -12.45
C THR A 193 30.05 -15.45 -13.67
N GLN A 194 30.86 -15.28 -14.72
CA GLN A 194 30.45 -14.78 -16.03
C GLN A 194 30.78 -15.82 -17.09
N TRP A 195 29.92 -15.92 -18.10
CA TRP A 195 30.06 -16.83 -19.24
C TRP A 195 30.02 -16.06 -20.57
N TYR A 196 30.72 -16.60 -21.55
CA TYR A 196 30.60 -16.19 -22.95
C TYR A 196 29.26 -16.64 -23.54
N GLU A 197 28.89 -16.09 -24.71
CA GLU A 197 27.66 -16.47 -25.43
C GLU A 197 27.64 -17.93 -25.89
N ASN A 198 28.79 -18.60 -25.92
CA ASN A 198 28.89 -20.03 -26.23
C ASN A 198 28.70 -20.93 -24.99
N GLY A 199 28.58 -20.34 -23.80
CA GLY A 199 28.30 -21.03 -22.55
C GLY A 199 29.54 -21.40 -21.74
N GLN A 200 30.74 -21.12 -22.26
CA GLN A 200 31.99 -21.33 -21.55
C GLN A 200 32.21 -20.24 -20.51
N LYS A 201 32.89 -20.59 -19.41
CA LYS A 201 33.24 -19.62 -18.37
C LYS A 201 34.20 -18.58 -18.93
N LYS A 202 33.96 -17.33 -18.56
CA LYS A 202 34.81 -16.19 -18.84
C LYS A 202 35.61 -15.78 -17.61
N PHE A 203 34.95 -15.69 -16.46
CA PHE A 203 35.62 -15.50 -15.17
C PHE A 203 34.78 -15.98 -14.00
N GLU A 204 35.46 -16.18 -12.87
CA GLU A 204 34.88 -16.59 -11.60
C GLU A 204 35.66 -15.90 -10.48
N ILE A 205 34.99 -15.17 -9.60
CA ILE A 205 35.62 -14.38 -8.54
C ILE A 205 34.82 -14.56 -7.26
N ASN A 206 35.51 -14.85 -6.15
CA ASN A 206 34.90 -14.91 -4.83
C ASN A 206 34.95 -13.54 -4.16
N TYR A 207 33.81 -13.11 -3.61
CA TYR A 207 33.68 -11.91 -2.83
C TYR A 207 33.27 -12.21 -1.40
N LYS A 208 33.70 -11.36 -0.48
CA LYS A 208 33.24 -11.29 0.90
C LYS A 208 33.14 -9.84 1.33
N ASP A 209 31.98 -9.45 1.84
CA ASP A 209 31.70 -8.08 2.29
C ASP A 209 32.08 -7.00 1.25
N GLY A 210 31.80 -7.28 -0.03
CA GLY A 210 32.07 -6.39 -1.17
C GLY A 210 33.52 -6.38 -1.68
N LYS A 211 34.45 -7.10 -1.05
CA LYS A 211 35.84 -7.23 -1.48
C LYS A 211 36.12 -8.59 -2.09
N ILE A 212 37.10 -8.70 -2.98
CA ILE A 212 37.57 -10.01 -3.47
C ILE A 212 38.26 -10.73 -2.30
N ASP A 213 37.79 -11.93 -1.96
CA ASP A 213 38.38 -12.79 -0.92
C ASP A 213 38.29 -14.24 -1.40
N GLY A 214 39.44 -14.90 -1.55
CA GLY A 214 39.55 -16.24 -2.13
C GLY A 214 40.03 -16.24 -3.57
N LEU A 215 39.59 -17.23 -4.35
CA LEU A 215 40.06 -17.49 -5.70
C LEU A 215 39.39 -16.56 -6.72
N ALA A 216 40.20 -16.00 -7.61
CA ALA A 216 39.79 -15.32 -8.84
C ALA A 216 40.42 -16.03 -10.05
N VAL A 217 39.62 -16.38 -11.04
CA VAL A 217 40.08 -17.06 -12.27
C VAL A 217 39.44 -16.40 -13.48
N THR A 218 40.22 -16.25 -14.55
CA THR A 218 39.70 -15.95 -15.90
C THR A 218 40.11 -17.06 -16.84
N TRP A 219 39.30 -17.28 -17.86
CA TRP A 219 39.53 -18.29 -18.89
C TRP A 219 39.61 -17.66 -20.27
N HIS A 220 40.31 -18.35 -21.15
CA HIS A 220 40.23 -18.19 -22.59
C HIS A 220 38.92 -18.80 -23.11
N GLU A 221 38.52 -18.42 -24.34
CA GLU A 221 37.40 -19.05 -25.06
C GLU A 221 37.67 -20.51 -25.47
N ASN A 222 38.84 -21.06 -25.16
CA ASN A 222 39.14 -22.49 -25.35
C ASN A 222 39.14 -23.25 -24.01
N GLU A 223 38.55 -22.66 -22.96
CA GLU A 223 38.42 -23.22 -21.60
C GLU A 223 39.73 -23.37 -20.83
N GLN A 224 40.87 -22.99 -21.42
CA GLN A 224 42.12 -22.91 -20.67
C GLN A 224 42.09 -21.71 -19.74
N LYS A 225 42.60 -21.90 -18.51
CA LYS A 225 42.81 -20.77 -17.60
C LYS A 225 43.74 -19.78 -18.27
N LYS A 226 43.44 -18.49 -18.10
CA LYS A 226 44.26 -17.37 -18.59
C LYS A 226 44.99 -16.69 -17.45
N TRP A 227 44.31 -16.53 -16.32
CA TRP A 227 44.85 -15.93 -15.12
C TRP A 227 44.16 -16.53 -13.91
N GLU A 228 44.93 -16.78 -12.87
CA GLU A 228 44.41 -17.14 -11.56
C GLU A 228 45.14 -16.36 -10.48
N ALA A 229 44.41 -15.96 -9.45
CA ALA A 229 44.96 -15.26 -8.30
C ALA A 229 44.21 -15.63 -7.03
N ILE A 230 44.91 -15.60 -5.91
CA ILE A 230 44.33 -15.74 -4.57
C ILE A 230 44.35 -14.36 -3.91
N PHE A 231 43.20 -13.95 -3.38
CA PHE A 231 43.05 -12.73 -2.62
C PHE A 231 42.71 -13.03 -1.16
N LYS A 232 43.09 -12.13 -0.26
CA LYS A 232 42.66 -12.12 1.13
C LYS A 232 42.27 -10.71 1.52
N ASP A 233 41.01 -10.51 1.91
CA ASP A 233 40.47 -9.22 2.35
C ASP A 233 40.70 -8.05 1.35
N GLY A 234 40.72 -8.38 0.05
CA GLY A 234 40.98 -7.46 -1.07
C GLY A 234 42.45 -7.37 -1.49
N GLU A 235 43.39 -7.94 -0.75
CA GLU A 235 44.81 -7.95 -1.09
C GLU A 235 45.18 -9.19 -1.90
N LYS A 236 45.91 -8.99 -3.01
CA LYS A 236 46.37 -10.08 -3.88
C LYS A 236 47.56 -10.78 -3.22
N ILE A 237 47.39 -12.07 -2.92
CA ILE A 237 48.40 -12.92 -2.25
C ILE A 237 49.28 -13.62 -3.27
N SER A 238 48.70 -14.13 -4.34
CA SER A 238 49.41 -14.78 -5.43
C SER A 238 48.73 -14.52 -6.76
N GLU A 239 49.50 -14.61 -7.83
CA GLU A 239 48.98 -14.59 -9.18
C GLU A 239 49.78 -15.49 -10.10
N LYS A 240 49.11 -16.01 -11.11
CA LYS A 240 49.71 -16.80 -12.18
C LYS A 240 49.00 -16.48 -13.49
N PHE A 241 49.81 -16.32 -14.54
CA PHE A 241 49.34 -16.15 -15.90
C PHE A 241 49.56 -17.45 -16.68
N LEU A 242 48.62 -17.79 -17.56
CA LEU A 242 48.69 -18.98 -18.41
C LEU A 242 48.32 -18.60 -19.85
N ASN A 243 49.09 -19.12 -20.81
CA ASN A 243 48.78 -18.93 -22.23
C ASN A 243 47.58 -19.79 -22.66
N SER A 244 47.16 -19.64 -23.93
CA SER A 244 46.06 -20.41 -24.52
C SER A 244 46.28 -21.93 -24.56
N LYS A 245 47.48 -22.44 -24.25
CA LYS A 245 47.79 -23.88 -24.11
C LYS A 245 47.77 -24.38 -22.67
N GLY A 246 47.55 -23.48 -21.70
CA GLY A 246 47.60 -23.80 -20.27
C GLY A 246 49.03 -23.84 -19.70
N GLU A 247 50.02 -23.30 -20.40
CA GLU A 247 51.40 -23.21 -19.93
C GLU A 247 51.59 -21.91 -19.12
N PRO A 248 52.31 -21.93 -17.98
CA PRO A 248 52.61 -20.72 -17.22
C PRO A 248 53.44 -19.73 -18.05
N VAL A 249 53.13 -18.44 -17.92
CA VAL A 249 53.86 -17.33 -18.57
C VAL A 249 54.16 -16.21 -17.58
N ASP A 250 55.14 -15.38 -17.88
CA ASP A 250 55.66 -14.38 -16.93
C ASP A 250 54.85 -13.08 -16.93
N SER A 251 53.96 -12.88 -17.90
CA SER A 251 53.17 -11.65 -18.02
C SER A 251 51.75 -11.86 -18.54
N GLU A 252 50.86 -10.92 -18.23
CA GLU A 252 49.50 -10.90 -18.79
C GLU A 252 49.50 -10.78 -20.32
N GLU A 253 50.47 -10.07 -20.89
CA GLU A 253 50.59 -9.88 -22.33
C GLU A 253 50.87 -11.20 -23.05
N GLU A 254 51.74 -12.04 -22.48
CA GLU A 254 51.99 -13.40 -22.97
C GLU A 254 50.77 -14.30 -22.78
N ALA A 255 50.03 -14.14 -21.68
CA ALA A 255 48.80 -14.89 -21.46
C ALA A 255 47.65 -14.47 -22.39
N ARG A 256 47.75 -13.36 -23.12
CA ARG A 256 46.77 -12.97 -24.15
C ARG A 256 47.07 -13.58 -25.54
N LYS A 257 48.27 -14.12 -25.74
CA LYS A 257 48.71 -14.75 -26.99
C LYS A 257 48.25 -16.21 -27.05
#